data_AF-A0A1K0FM02-F1
#
_entry.id   AF-A0A1K0FM02-F1
#
_cell.length_a   1.000
_cell.length_b   1.000
_cell.length_c   1.000
_cell.angle_alpha   90.00
_cell.angle_beta   90.00
_cell.angle_gamma   90.00
#
_symmetry.space_group_name_H-M   'P 1'
#
loop_
_entity.id
_entity.type
_entity.pdbx_description
1 polymer ?
#
loop_
_entity_poly.entity_id
_entity_poly.type
_entity_poly.pdbx_seq_one_letter_code
_entity_poly.pdbx_strand_id
1 'polypeptide(L)'
;MSTEWRRAWPHMRFGHAYPVLQPVDLDAHKLALYRYAQVLSLTESPLRLAETDFPDRAAETDFPDCRWMLDLAERNVVKALAVV
;
A
#
# COMPACT_ATOMS: atom_id res chain seq x y z
N MET A 1 -15.77 12.04 -1.24
CA MET A 1 -14.35 11.70 -0.98
C MET A 1 -13.53 12.99 -0.99
N SER A 2 -12.65 13.20 -0.01
CA SER A 2 -11.83 14.41 0.12
C SER A 2 -10.76 14.50 -0.97
N THR A 3 -10.24 15.71 -1.21
CA THR A 3 -9.14 15.91 -2.17
C THR A 3 -7.87 15.23 -1.69
N GLU A 4 -7.58 15.30 -0.40
CA GLU A 4 -6.43 14.69 0.25
C GLU A 4 -6.44 13.17 0.10
N TRP A 5 -7.61 12.52 0.18
CA TRP A 5 -7.71 11.07 -0.06
C TRP A 5 -7.28 10.70 -1.48
N ARG A 6 -7.76 11.44 -2.49
CA ARG A 6 -7.38 11.20 -3.90
C ARG A 6 -5.91 11.52 -4.17
N ARG A 7 -5.34 12.47 -3.42
CA ARG A 7 -3.93 12.90 -3.57
C ARG A 7 -2.94 12.08 -2.73
N ALA A 8 -3.39 11.34 -1.73
CA ALA A 8 -2.52 10.52 -0.87
C ALA A 8 -1.72 9.50 -1.67
N TRP A 9 -2.37 8.76 -2.60
CA TRP A 9 -1.69 7.74 -3.42
C TRP A 9 -0.64 8.33 -4.38
N PRO A 10 -0.96 9.34 -5.22
CA PRO A 10 0.06 10.04 -6.02
C PRO A 10 1.19 10.61 -5.17
N HIS A 11 0.88 11.17 -4.00
CA HIS A 11 1.92 11.71 -3.13
C HIS A 11 2.88 10.62 -2.62
N MET A 12 2.38 9.44 -2.25
CA MET A 12 3.23 8.30 -1.86
C MET A 12 4.09 7.81 -3.02
N ARG A 13 3.54 7.79 -4.24
CA ARG A 13 4.23 7.26 -5.43
C ARG A 13 5.30 8.20 -5.98
N PHE A 14 5.06 9.51 -5.96
CA PHE A 14 5.95 10.50 -6.57
C PHE A 14 6.84 11.23 -5.57
N GLY A 15 6.56 11.16 -4.26
CA GLY A 15 7.41 11.74 -3.22
C GLY A 15 7.76 13.20 -3.50
N HIS A 16 9.05 13.49 -3.57
CA HIS A 16 9.57 14.84 -3.86
C HIS A 16 9.18 15.40 -5.24
N ALA A 17 8.81 14.55 -6.20
CA ALA A 17 8.33 14.99 -7.51
C ALA A 17 6.83 15.32 -7.54
N TYR A 18 6.09 15.03 -6.47
CA TYR A 18 4.64 15.31 -6.39
C TYR A 18 4.25 16.77 -6.67
N PRO A 19 5.00 17.82 -6.22
CA PRO A 19 4.65 19.21 -6.48
C PRO A 19 4.51 19.58 -7.98
N VAL A 20 5.07 18.78 -8.89
CA VAL A 20 4.98 19.00 -10.35
C VAL A 20 3.56 18.73 -10.89
N LEU A 21 2.74 17.94 -10.19
CA LEU A 21 1.39 17.53 -10.61
C LEU A 21 0.27 18.53 -10.23
N GLN A 22 0.60 19.82 -10.23
CA GLN A 22 -0.18 20.95 -9.70
C GLN A 22 -0.22 21.03 -8.16
N PRO A 23 0.36 22.09 -7.55
CA PRO A 23 0.25 22.32 -6.12
C PRO A 23 -1.18 22.76 -5.79
N VAL A 24 -1.93 21.88 -5.13
CA VAL A 24 -3.16 22.22 -4.43
C VAL A 24 -2.79 22.37 -2.96
N ASP A 25 -3.36 23.35 -2.27
CA ASP A 25 -3.21 23.43 -0.82
C ASP A 25 -3.93 22.22 -0.21
N LEU A 26 -3.22 21.43 0.59
CA LEU A 26 -3.70 20.20 1.19
C LEU A 26 -3.56 20.29 2.70
N ASP A 27 -4.60 19.91 3.42
CA ASP A 27 -4.51 19.75 4.86
C ASP A 27 -3.48 18.66 5.20
N ALA A 28 -2.36 19.08 5.80
CA ALA A 28 -1.24 18.21 6.10
C ALA A 28 -1.61 17.05 7.04
N HIS A 29 -2.54 17.28 7.99
CA HIS A 29 -2.98 16.25 8.92
C HIS A 29 -3.85 15.20 8.24
N LYS A 30 -4.80 15.63 7.39
CA LYS A 30 -5.60 14.70 6.59
C LYS A 30 -4.75 13.92 5.60
N LEU A 31 -3.78 14.58 4.97
CA LEU A 31 -2.87 13.95 4.03
C LEU A 31 -2.01 12.88 4.71
N ALA A 32 -1.47 13.15 5.90
CA ALA A 32 -0.74 12.16 6.69
C ALA A 32 -1.62 10.96 7.06
N LEU A 33 -2.84 11.22 7.57
CA LEU A 33 -3.80 10.18 7.92
C LEU A 33 -4.16 9.30 6.72
N TYR A 34 -4.42 9.89 5.55
CA TYR A 34 -4.78 9.11 4.36
C TYR A 34 -3.62 8.35 3.76
N ARG A 35 -2.37 8.83 3.88
CA ARG A 35 -1.21 8.02 3.51
C ARG A 35 -1.08 6.80 4.41
N TYR A 36 -1.26 6.97 5.72
CA TYR A 36 -1.27 5.85 6.66
C TYR A 36 -2.37 4.84 6.32
N ALA A 37 -3.60 5.32 6.08
CA ALA A 37 -4.71 4.47 5.65
C ALA A 37 -4.44 3.72 4.34
N GLN A 38 -3.77 4.36 3.37
CA GLN A 38 -3.39 3.72 2.11
C GLN A 38 -2.35 2.61 2.32
N VAL A 39 -1.34 2.81 3.17
CA VAL A 39 -0.36 1.74 3.48
C VAL A 39 -1.04 0.55 4.17
N LEU A 40 -1.97 0.81 5.09
CA LEU A 40 -2.76 -0.26 5.72
C LEU A 40 -3.64 -1.01 4.71
N SER A 41 -4.28 -0.29 3.77
CA SER A 41 -5.09 -0.91 2.70
C SER A 41 -4.26 -1.83 1.80
N LEU A 42 -2.97 -1.53 1.59
CA LEU A 42 -2.06 -2.42 0.86
C LEU A 42 -1.75 -3.73 1.62
N THR A 43 -2.02 -3.80 2.91
CA THR A 43 -1.83 -5.02 3.72
C THR A 43 -3.07 -5.92 3.67
N GLU A 44 -4.26 -5.32 3.65
CA GLU A 44 -5.54 -6.03 3.72
C GLU A 44 -5.75 -7.01 2.55
N SER A 45 -5.42 -6.58 1.32
CA SER A 45 -5.65 -7.42 0.12
C SER A 45 -4.74 -8.64 0.04
N PRO A 46 -3.41 -8.56 0.25
CA PRO A 46 -2.56 -9.75 0.32
C PRO A 46 -2.96 -10.74 1.41
N LEU A 47 -3.38 -10.26 2.59
CA LEU A 47 -3.85 -11.13 3.68
C LEU A 47 -5.11 -11.89 3.28
N ARG A 48 -6.12 -11.20 2.72
CA ARG A 48 -7.35 -11.86 2.24
C ARG A 48 -7.07 -12.86 1.12
N LEU A 49 -6.12 -12.56 0.23
CA LEU A 49 -5.76 -13.48 -0.86
C LEU A 49 -4.99 -14.71 -0.36
N ALA A 50 -4.18 -14.57 0.68
CA ALA A 50 -3.48 -15.70 1.31
C ALA A 50 -4.42 -16.71 1.98
N GLU A 51 -5.66 -16.31 2.30
CA GLU A 51 -6.71 -17.20 2.82
C GLU A 51 -7.48 -17.95 1.72
N THR A 52 -7.19 -17.68 0.44
CA THR A 52 -7.91 -18.27 -0.71
C THR A 52 -7.01 -19.20 -1.52
N ASP A 53 -7.61 -19.97 -2.43
CA ASP A 53 -6.90 -20.76 -3.44
C ASP A 53 -6.33 -19.90 -4.60
N PHE A 54 -6.02 -18.61 -4.35
CA PHE A 54 -5.39 -17.72 -5.33
C PHE A 54 -4.13 -18.40 -5.86
N PRO A 55 -3.85 -18.37 -7.18
CA PRO A 55 -2.97 -19.34 -7.79
C PRO A 55 -1.56 -19.32 -7.19
N ASP A 56 -1.25 -20.39 -6.45
CA ASP A 56 0.10 -20.92 -6.27
C ASP A 56 0.60 -21.69 -7.50
N ARG A 57 -0.19 -21.75 -8.58
CA ARG A 57 0.16 -22.58 -9.74
C ARG A 57 1.10 -21.87 -10.70
N ALA A 58 2.38 -21.83 -10.34
CA ALA A 58 3.32 -22.53 -11.19
C ALA A 58 3.61 -23.86 -10.50
N ALA A 59 2.94 -24.92 -10.93
CA ALA A 59 3.14 -26.30 -10.47
C ALA A 59 4.57 -26.83 -10.76
N GLU A 60 5.51 -25.95 -11.11
CA GLU A 60 6.90 -26.17 -11.51
C GLU A 60 7.87 -25.16 -10.86
N THR A 61 7.53 -24.58 -9.69
CA THR A 61 8.46 -23.71 -8.94
C THR A 61 8.62 -24.17 -7.49
N ASP A 62 9.81 -24.01 -6.94
CA ASP A 62 10.27 -24.43 -5.59
C ASP A 62 9.52 -23.79 -4.39
N PHE A 63 8.41 -23.08 -4.62
CA PHE A 63 7.66 -22.34 -3.60
C PHE A 63 6.17 -22.74 -3.65
N PRO A 64 5.75 -23.75 -2.87
CA PRO A 64 4.42 -24.36 -2.97
C PRO A 64 3.32 -23.63 -2.16
N ASP A 65 3.64 -22.53 -1.49
CA ASP A 65 2.72 -21.78 -0.63
C ASP A 65 2.62 -20.30 -1.07
N CYS A 66 1.44 -19.69 -0.86
CA CYS A 66 1.11 -18.25 -0.93
C CYS A 66 1.99 -17.34 -0.02
N ARG A 67 3.13 -17.83 0.46
CA ARG A 67 4.14 -17.15 1.29
C ARG A 67 4.46 -15.74 0.79
N TRP A 68 4.55 -15.55 -0.53
CA TRP A 68 4.86 -14.26 -1.11
C TRP A 68 3.82 -13.17 -0.80
N MET A 69 2.54 -13.54 -0.62
CA MET A 69 1.48 -12.62 -0.18
C MET A 69 1.66 -12.24 1.29
N LEU A 70 2.04 -13.19 2.15
CA LEU A 70 2.36 -12.92 3.55
C LEU A 70 3.60 -12.03 3.67
N ASP A 71 4.65 -12.29 2.90
CA ASP A 71 5.85 -11.44 2.84
C ASP A 71 5.51 -10.03 2.34
N LEU A 72 4.57 -9.91 1.39
CA LEU A 72 4.08 -8.61 0.93
C LEU A 72 3.30 -7.86 2.01
N ALA A 73 2.42 -8.55 2.74
CA ALA A 73 1.69 -7.99 3.87
C ALA A 73 2.66 -7.50 4.95
N GLU A 74 3.64 -8.32 5.35
CA GLU A 74 4.65 -7.96 6.33
C GLU A 74 5.46 -6.71 5.91
N ARG A 75 5.94 -6.67 4.66
CA ARG A 75 6.64 -5.49 4.12
C ARG A 75 5.79 -4.22 4.19
N ASN A 76 4.49 -4.32 3.94
CA ASN A 76 3.59 -3.18 4.01
C ASN A 76 3.36 -2.72 5.45
N VAL A 77 3.23 -3.64 6.42
CA VAL A 77 3.16 -3.32 7.85
C VAL A 77 4.43 -2.63 8.34
N VAL A 78 5.61 -3.17 8.01
CA VAL A 78 6.90 -2.56 8.39
C VAL A 78 7.02 -1.15 7.82
N LYS A 79 6.64 -0.96 6.55
CA LYS A 79 6.60 0.38 5.94
C LYS A 79 5.63 1.29 6.67
N ALA A 80 4.44 0.83 7.06
CA ALA A 80 3.45 1.63 7.78
C ALA A 80 3.99 2.12 9.12
N LEU A 81 4.62 1.23 9.88
CA LEU A 81 5.20 1.53 11.19
C LEU A 81 6.40 2.47 11.09
N ALA A 82 7.12 2.48 9.98
CA ALA A 82 8.25 3.39 9.76
C ALA A 82 7.84 4.83 9.38
N VAL A 83 6.55 5.10 9.13
CA VAL A 83 6.03 6.45 8.81
C VAL A 83 5.36 7.15 10.00
N VAL A 84 5.23 6.45 11.13
CA VAL A 84 4.71 6.97 12.41
C VAL A 84 5.88 7.39 13.29
#